data_AF-A0A1H9APP0-F1
#
_entry.id   AF-A0A1H9APP0-F1
#
_cell.length_a   1.000
_cell.length_b   1.000
_cell.length_c   1.000
_cell.angle_alpha   90.00
_cell.angle_beta   90.00
_cell.angle_gamma   90.00
#
_symmetry.space_group_name_H-M   'P 1'
#
loop_
_entity.id
_entity.type
_entity.pdbx_description
1 polymer ?
#
loop_
_entity_poly.entity_id
_entity_poly.type
_entity_poly.pdbx_seq_one_letter_code
_entity_poly.pdbx_strand_id
1 'polypeptide(L)'
;MKVGSILLIIFLVALAVVFIYVTIRINSLEQKSRDKSSEIDGSLWDRAFQLSKLVEIIANKGIEHSIEVLDVNTFGLGMSSTLQATYSEKLDVQDVALRELLKEHTELLDDEDFKTHLEKFNSARNELFKASIAYNKSTNEFNSSISGFPSSAIAAIHKKSSRNLFGYYFRNLDE
;
A
#
# COMPACT_ATOMS: atom_id res chain seq x y z
N MET A 1 -44.34 -2.01 35.96
CA MET A 1 -44.10 -2.57 34.61
C MET A 1 -44.27 -4.08 34.67
N LYS A 2 -44.93 -4.69 33.68
CA LYS A 2 -44.95 -6.17 33.56
C LYS A 2 -43.51 -6.65 33.29
N VAL A 3 -43.11 -7.78 33.86
CA VAL A 3 -41.76 -8.36 33.70
C VAL A 3 -41.37 -8.47 32.21
N GLY A 4 -42.31 -8.81 31.34
CA GLY A 4 -42.09 -8.85 29.89
C GLY A 4 -41.66 -7.51 29.27
N SER A 5 -42.16 -6.38 29.77
CA SER A 5 -41.75 -5.05 29.29
C SER A 5 -40.31 -4.71 29.70
N ILE A 6 -39.89 -5.15 30.90
CA ILE A 6 -38.51 -4.96 31.38
C ILE A 6 -37.55 -5.79 30.52
N LEU A 7 -37.88 -7.06 30.26
CA LEU A 7 -37.07 -7.94 29.40
C LEU A 7 -36.93 -7.41 27.97
N LEU A 8 -38.02 -6.88 27.40
CA LEU A 8 -37.98 -6.25 26.07
C LEU A 8 -37.03 -5.05 26.03
N ILE A 9 -37.09 -4.17 27.03
CA ILE A 9 -36.21 -3.00 27.10
C ILE A 9 -34.75 -3.44 27.21
N ILE A 10 -34.45 -4.41 28.07
CA ILE A 10 -33.08 -4.94 28.22
C ILE A 10 -32.58 -5.52 26.89
N PHE A 11 -33.41 -6.28 26.18
CA PHE A 11 -33.07 -6.83 24.87
C PHE A 11 -32.79 -5.75 23.82
N LEU A 12 -33.63 -4.70 23.76
CA LEU A 12 -33.44 -3.58 22.83
C LEU A 12 -32.15 -2.80 23.14
N VAL A 13 -31.86 -2.56 24.42
CA VAL A 13 -30.61 -1.93 24.85
C VAL A 13 -29.41 -2.79 24.45
N ALA A 14 -29.48 -4.10 24.65
CA ALA A 14 -28.41 -5.03 24.25
C ALA A 14 -28.15 -4.97 22.73
N LEU A 15 -29.20 -4.96 21.91
CA LEU A 15 -29.07 -4.81 20.45
C LEU A 15 -28.44 -3.46 20.06
N ALA A 16 -28.86 -2.38 20.69
CA ALA A 16 -28.29 -1.05 20.43
C ALA A 16 -26.80 -0.99 20.78
N VAL A 17 -26.39 -1.57 21.91
CA VAL A 17 -24.97 -1.65 22.31
C VAL A 17 -24.15 -2.47 21.31
N VAL A 18 -24.65 -3.63 20.88
CA VAL A 18 -23.99 -4.46 19.87
C VAL A 18 -23.84 -3.70 18.55
N PHE A 19 -24.91 -3.02 18.11
CA PHE A 19 -24.89 -2.22 16.88
C PHE A 19 -23.82 -1.13 16.92
N ILE A 20 -23.78 -0.33 17.98
CA ILE A 20 -22.79 0.76 18.15
C ILE A 20 -21.36 0.18 18.16
N TYR A 21 -21.13 -0.86 18.96
CA TYR A 21 -19.82 -1.49 19.08
C TYR A 21 -19.29 -2.00 17.74
N VAL A 22 -20.14 -2.72 16.98
CA VAL A 22 -19.77 -3.28 15.68
C VAL A 22 -19.50 -2.17 14.67
N THR A 23 -20.32 -1.12 14.62
CA THR A 23 -20.10 0.03 13.72
C THR A 23 -18.76 0.72 13.99
N ILE A 24 -18.42 0.99 15.26
CA ILE A 24 -17.14 1.59 15.62
C ILE A 24 -15.98 0.68 15.18
N ARG A 25 -16.09 -0.62 15.42
CA ARG A 25 -15.07 -1.60 15.05
C ARG A 25 -14.83 -1.66 13.54
N ILE A 26 -15.89 -1.75 12.74
CA ILE A 26 -15.80 -1.78 11.27
C ILE A 26 -15.10 -0.52 10.75
N ASN A 27 -15.51 0.66 11.22
CA ASN A 27 -14.92 1.93 10.79
C ASN A 27 -13.44 2.04 11.19
N SER A 28 -13.09 1.58 12.39
CA SER A 28 -11.70 1.57 12.86
C SER A 28 -10.81 0.66 12.01
N LEU A 29 -11.28 -0.54 11.68
CA LEU A 29 -10.54 -1.49 10.84
C LEU A 29 -10.41 -0.99 9.40
N GLU A 30 -11.45 -0.36 8.86
CA GLU A 30 -11.39 0.25 7.54
C GLU A 30 -10.35 1.38 7.49
N GLN A 31 -10.37 2.28 8.49
CA GLN A 31 -9.43 3.38 8.57
C GLN A 31 -8.00 2.86 8.65
N LYS A 32 -7.74 1.87 9.52
CA LYS A 32 -6.42 1.22 9.62
C LYS A 32 -5.96 0.65 8.28
N SER A 33 -6.85 0.02 7.52
CA SER A 33 -6.54 -0.45 6.16
C SER A 33 -6.24 0.72 5.20
N ARG A 34 -6.94 1.86 5.29
CA ARG A 34 -6.65 3.06 4.49
C ARG A 34 -5.30 3.67 4.83
N ASP A 35 -5.00 3.82 6.12
CA ASP A 35 -3.73 4.38 6.59
C ASP A 35 -2.54 3.55 6.08
N LYS A 36 -2.65 2.22 6.14
CA LYS A 36 -1.65 1.32 5.57
C LYS A 36 -1.58 1.36 4.04
N SER A 37 -2.68 1.68 3.36
CA SER A 37 -2.67 1.93 1.92
C SER A 37 -1.85 3.18 1.58
N SER A 38 -1.96 4.23 2.40
CA SER A 38 -1.20 5.48 2.20
C SER A 38 0.30 5.32 2.46
N GLU A 39 0.71 4.40 3.34
CA GLU A 39 2.12 4.02 3.49
C GLU A 39 2.68 3.44 2.18
N ILE A 40 1.89 2.64 1.45
CA ILE A 40 2.26 2.12 0.12
C ILE A 40 2.43 3.27 -0.88
N ASP A 41 1.48 4.22 -0.91
CA ASP A 41 1.54 5.38 -1.80
C ASP A 41 2.84 6.18 -1.57
N GLY A 42 3.18 6.42 -0.30
CA GLY A 42 4.42 7.12 0.08
C GLY A 42 5.68 6.39 -0.40
N SER A 43 5.81 5.10 -0.13
CA SER A 43 6.98 4.33 -0.57
C SER A 43 7.09 4.24 -2.10
N LEU A 44 5.97 4.17 -2.82
CA LEU A 44 5.96 4.20 -4.28
C LEU A 44 6.43 5.56 -4.82
N TRP A 45 5.92 6.65 -4.24
CA TRP A 45 6.33 8.00 -4.59
C TRP A 45 7.83 8.20 -4.35
N ASP A 46 8.33 7.83 -3.17
CA ASP A 46 9.75 7.93 -2.82
C ASP A 46 10.60 7.15 -3.81
N ARG A 47 10.21 5.91 -4.12
CA ARG A 47 10.93 5.06 -5.06
C ARG A 47 10.96 5.66 -6.47
N ALA A 48 9.84 6.16 -6.98
CA ALA A 48 9.79 6.83 -8.28
C ALA A 48 10.63 8.11 -8.31
N PHE A 49 10.61 8.89 -7.22
CA PHE A 49 11.42 10.09 -7.08
C PHE A 49 12.92 9.77 -7.09
N GLN A 50 13.38 8.77 -6.31
CA GLN A 50 14.79 8.38 -6.32
C GLN A 50 15.23 7.88 -7.70
N LEU A 51 14.38 7.11 -8.40
CA LEU A 51 14.65 6.68 -9.77
C LEU A 51 14.84 7.87 -10.72
N SER A 52 14.00 8.91 -10.61
CA SER A 52 14.16 10.12 -11.41
C SER A 52 15.52 10.79 -11.20
N LYS A 53 16.03 10.77 -9.97
CA LYS A 53 17.34 11.33 -9.62
C LYS A 53 18.51 10.50 -10.12
N LEU A 54 18.37 9.17 -10.07
CA LEU A 54 19.35 8.27 -10.68
C LEU A 54 19.43 8.50 -12.20
N VAL A 55 18.29 8.57 -12.88
CA VAL A 55 18.22 8.83 -14.33
C VAL A 55 18.81 10.20 -14.68
N GLU A 56 18.55 11.24 -13.90
CA GLU A 56 19.15 12.58 -14.08
C GLU A 56 20.69 12.53 -14.02
N ILE A 57 21.26 11.77 -13.08
CA ILE A 57 22.71 11.61 -12.96
C ILE A 57 23.29 10.82 -14.14
N ILE A 58 22.63 9.73 -14.56
CA ILE A 58 23.03 8.92 -15.72
C ILE A 58 23.06 9.79 -16.99
N ALA A 59 22.00 10.57 -17.21
CA ALA A 59 21.90 11.48 -18.35
C ALA A 59 22.97 12.58 -18.33
N ASN A 60 23.28 13.15 -17.16
CA ASN A 60 24.34 14.16 -17.01
C ASN A 60 25.73 13.62 -17.34
N LYS A 61 25.96 12.32 -17.17
CA LYS A 61 27.19 11.63 -17.58
C LYS A 61 27.20 11.23 -19.05
N GLY A 62 26.12 11.49 -19.79
CA GLY A 62 26.01 11.20 -21.22
C GLY A 62 25.82 9.71 -21.53
N ILE A 63 25.36 8.92 -20.56
CA ILE A 63 25.12 7.49 -20.74
C ILE A 63 23.71 7.29 -21.30
N GLU A 64 23.60 6.58 -22.43
CA GLU A 64 22.31 6.23 -23.00
C GLU A 64 21.59 5.18 -22.14
N HIS A 65 20.29 5.36 -21.90
CA HIS A 65 19.49 4.44 -21.09
C HIS A 65 18.06 4.32 -21.63
N SER A 66 17.46 3.15 -21.43
CA SER A 66 16.05 2.88 -21.74
C SER A 66 15.12 3.03 -20.54
N ILE A 67 15.64 3.50 -19.39
CA ILE A 67 14.91 3.61 -18.13
C ILE A 67 13.85 4.70 -18.25
N GLU A 68 12.58 4.33 -18.07
CA GLU A 68 11.45 5.25 -18.08
C GLU A 68 11.19 5.82 -16.68
N VAL A 69 11.16 7.15 -16.57
CA VAL A 69 10.79 7.83 -15.33
C VAL A 69 9.27 7.93 -15.24
N LEU A 70 8.69 7.35 -14.18
CA LEU A 70 7.27 7.51 -13.89
C LEU A 70 7.01 8.91 -13.34
N ASP A 71 5.92 9.54 -13.79
CA ASP A 71 5.52 10.86 -13.28
C ASP A 71 5.11 10.75 -11.80
N VAL A 72 5.92 11.34 -10.92
CA VAL A 72 5.71 11.36 -9.47
C VAL A 72 4.36 11.95 -9.07
N ASN A 73 3.78 12.83 -9.89
CA ASN A 73 2.47 13.43 -9.64
C ASN A 73 1.31 12.44 -9.80
N THR A 74 1.56 11.28 -10.44
CA THR A 74 0.57 10.21 -10.56
C THR A 74 0.42 9.39 -9.28
N PHE A 75 1.39 9.47 -8.36
CA PHE A 75 1.39 8.77 -7.08
C PHE A 75 0.69 9.61 -6.00
N GLY A 76 -0.60 9.91 -6.24
CA GLY A 76 -1.43 10.61 -5.27
C GLY A 76 -1.80 9.74 -4.07
N LEU A 77 -2.11 10.36 -2.94
CA LEU A 77 -2.65 9.66 -1.77
C LEU A 77 -4.01 9.05 -2.10
N GLY A 78 -4.21 7.78 -1.74
CA GLY A 78 -5.48 7.08 -1.88
C GLY A 78 -5.63 6.30 -3.19
N MET A 79 -4.53 5.91 -3.83
CA MET A 79 -4.59 5.00 -4.97
C MET A 79 -5.24 3.67 -4.58
N SER A 80 -5.94 3.05 -5.53
CA SER A 80 -6.44 1.69 -5.34
C SER A 80 -5.27 0.71 -5.21
N SER A 81 -5.42 -0.35 -4.42
CA SER A 81 -4.38 -1.38 -4.25
C SER A 81 -3.99 -2.07 -5.56
N THR A 82 -4.92 -2.18 -6.50
CA THR A 82 -4.63 -2.66 -7.86
C THR A 82 -3.68 -1.73 -8.61
N LEU A 83 -3.93 -0.42 -8.55
CA LEU A 83 -3.08 0.57 -9.22
C LEU A 83 -1.70 0.67 -8.54
N GLN A 84 -1.66 0.62 -7.21
CA GLN A 84 -0.42 0.53 -6.44
C GLN A 84 0.42 -0.68 -6.88
N ALA A 85 -0.19 -1.85 -7.06
CA ALA A 85 0.48 -3.06 -7.55
C ALA A 85 1.03 -2.86 -8.98
N THR A 86 0.26 -2.26 -9.89
CA THR A 86 0.72 -1.96 -11.25
C THR A 86 1.93 -1.02 -11.26
N TYR A 87 1.94 0.03 -10.42
CA TYR A 87 3.10 0.91 -10.37
C TYR A 87 4.31 0.26 -9.70
N SER A 88 4.10 -0.59 -8.69
CA SER A 88 5.16 -1.41 -8.11
C SER A 88 5.84 -2.29 -9.16
N GLU A 89 5.05 -2.93 -10.03
CA GLU A 89 5.56 -3.75 -11.13
C GLU A 89 6.36 -2.90 -12.12
N LYS A 90 5.83 -1.75 -12.54
CA LYS A 90 6.54 -0.84 -13.45
C LYS A 90 7.89 -0.42 -12.88
N LEU A 91 7.96 -0.06 -11.59
CA LEU A 91 9.21 0.31 -10.94
C LEU A 91 10.20 -0.85 -10.86
N ASP A 92 9.74 -2.08 -10.64
CA ASP A 92 10.62 -3.26 -10.66
C ASP A 92 11.17 -3.55 -12.07
N VAL A 93 10.40 -3.28 -13.14
CA VAL A 93 10.91 -3.39 -14.52
C VAL A 93 12.04 -2.37 -14.75
N GLN A 94 11.87 -1.13 -14.27
CA GLN A 94 12.91 -0.11 -14.38
C GLN A 94 14.14 -0.41 -13.52
N ASP A 95 13.95 -1.05 -12.36
CA ASP A 95 15.03 -1.52 -11.49
C ASP A 95 15.91 -2.56 -12.18
N VAL A 96 15.30 -3.50 -12.91
CA VAL A 96 16.05 -4.49 -13.71
C VAL A 96 16.90 -3.79 -14.78
N ALA A 97 16.31 -2.87 -15.55
CA ALA A 97 17.04 -2.10 -16.57
C ALA A 97 18.19 -1.27 -15.95
N LEU A 98 17.96 -0.68 -14.77
CA LEU A 98 19.00 0.04 -14.02
C LEU A 98 20.14 -0.90 -13.61
N ARG A 99 19.84 -2.12 -13.14
CA ARG A 99 20.85 -3.09 -12.74
C ARG A 99 21.67 -3.61 -13.92
N GLU A 100 21.02 -3.82 -15.07
CA GLU A 100 21.72 -4.17 -16.31
C GLU A 100 22.69 -3.06 -16.72
N LEU A 101 22.23 -1.80 -16.70
CA LEU A 101 23.08 -0.64 -16.98
C LEU A 101 24.27 -0.54 -16.01
N LEU A 102 24.06 -0.83 -14.73
CA LEU A 102 25.15 -0.82 -13.73
C LEU A 102 26.19 -1.93 -13.92
N LYS A 103 25.83 -3.04 -14.58
CA LYS A 103 26.80 -4.07 -14.96
C LYS A 103 27.73 -3.58 -16.06
N GLU A 104 27.22 -2.72 -16.95
CA GLU A 104 27.98 -2.14 -18.06
C GLU A 104 28.76 -0.88 -17.65
N HIS A 105 28.21 -0.10 -16.71
CA HIS A 105 28.70 1.20 -16.27
C HIS A 105 29.01 1.24 -14.77
N THR A 106 29.98 0.43 -14.34
CA THR A 106 30.35 0.34 -12.91
C THR A 106 30.88 1.66 -12.33
N GLU A 107 31.37 2.58 -13.16
CA GLU A 107 31.83 3.91 -12.76
C GLU A 107 30.73 4.78 -12.15
N LEU A 108 29.46 4.46 -12.39
CA LEU A 108 28.33 5.10 -11.70
C LEU A 108 28.35 4.81 -10.20
N LEU A 109 28.88 3.66 -9.81
CA LEU A 109 29.06 3.27 -8.42
C LEU A 109 30.28 3.94 -7.79
N ASP A 110 30.99 4.84 -8.46
CA ASP A 110 32.00 5.71 -7.82
C ASP A 110 31.44 7.10 -7.48
N ASP A 111 30.26 7.43 -8.00
CA ASP A 111 29.57 8.69 -7.74
C ASP A 111 28.77 8.62 -6.43
N GLU A 112 29.14 9.44 -5.45
CA GLU A 112 28.54 9.42 -4.11
C GLU A 112 27.06 9.85 -4.11
N ASP A 113 26.67 10.76 -5.00
CA ASP A 113 25.27 11.19 -5.14
C ASP A 113 24.45 10.04 -5.74
N PHE A 114 25.00 9.35 -6.74
CA PHE A 114 24.37 8.18 -7.34
C PHE A 114 24.16 7.06 -6.29
N LYS A 115 25.20 6.70 -5.52
CA LYS A 115 25.10 5.72 -4.43
C LYS A 115 24.01 6.09 -3.45
N THR A 116 23.98 7.34 -3.00
CA THR A 116 23.00 7.82 -2.04
C THR A 116 21.57 7.64 -2.55
N HIS A 117 21.31 7.99 -3.81
CA HIS A 117 19.99 7.82 -4.42
C HIS A 117 19.65 6.34 -4.64
N LEU A 118 20.64 5.51 -4.99
CA LEU A 118 20.46 4.07 -5.18
C LEU A 118 20.12 3.36 -3.86
N GLU A 119 20.79 3.71 -2.77
CA GLU A 119 20.47 3.21 -1.43
C GLU A 119 19.05 3.59 -1.01
N LYS A 120 18.66 4.85 -1.21
CA LYS A 120 17.29 5.30 -0.92
C LYS A 120 16.25 4.59 -1.78
N PHE A 121 16.54 4.40 -3.07
CA PHE A 121 15.68 3.66 -4.00
C PHE A 121 15.46 2.21 -3.52
N ASN A 122 16.53 1.52 -3.10
CA ASN A 122 16.47 0.17 -2.55
C ASN A 122 15.75 0.13 -1.18
N SER A 123 15.96 1.13 -0.32
CA SER A 123 15.25 1.26 0.96
C SER A 123 13.75 1.42 0.75
N ALA A 124 13.35 2.30 -0.17
CA ALA A 124 11.94 2.53 -0.51
C ALA A 124 11.26 1.25 -1.03
N ARG A 125 11.98 0.38 -1.78
CA ARG A 125 11.48 -0.95 -2.17
C ARG A 125 11.23 -1.86 -0.97
N ASN A 126 12.14 -1.87 0.01
CA ASN A 126 11.97 -2.67 1.22
C ASN A 126 10.83 -2.16 2.11
N GLU A 127 10.66 -0.84 2.18
CA GLU A 127 9.54 -0.20 2.87
C GLU A 127 8.22 -0.52 2.18
N LEU A 128 8.17 -0.44 0.85
CA LEU A 128 7.02 -0.85 0.04
C LEU A 128 6.62 -2.30 0.31
N PHE A 129 7.58 -3.22 0.38
CA PHE A 129 7.33 -4.60 0.75
C PHE A 129 6.69 -4.73 2.15
N LYS A 130 7.26 -4.06 3.16
CA LYS A 130 6.72 -4.07 4.54
C LYS A 130 5.32 -3.45 4.60
N ALA A 131 5.10 -2.32 3.92
CA ALA A 131 3.82 -1.64 3.84
C ALA A 131 2.75 -2.53 3.17
N SER A 132 3.12 -3.25 2.10
CA SER A 132 2.21 -4.18 1.43
C SER A 132 1.71 -5.31 2.34
N ILE A 133 2.60 -5.88 3.16
CA ILE A 133 2.23 -6.92 4.14
C ILE A 133 1.32 -6.32 5.22
N ALA A 134 1.66 -5.15 5.75
CA ALA A 134 0.88 -4.47 6.78
C ALA A 134 -0.53 -4.10 6.29
N TYR A 135 -0.63 -3.63 5.03
CA TYR A 135 -1.88 -3.39 4.35
C TYR A 135 -2.69 -4.67 4.19
N ASN A 136 -2.10 -5.72 3.62
CA ASN A 136 -2.80 -6.98 3.39
C ASN A 136 -3.32 -7.59 4.69
N LYS A 137 -2.55 -7.52 5.78
CA LYS A 137 -2.99 -7.93 7.11
C LYS A 137 -4.20 -7.11 7.59
N SER A 138 -4.11 -5.79 7.53
CA SER A 138 -5.18 -4.89 8.00
C SER A 138 -6.44 -5.01 7.14
N THR A 139 -6.29 -5.18 5.84
CA THR A 139 -7.39 -5.40 4.89
C THR A 139 -8.05 -6.76 5.10
N ASN A 140 -7.29 -7.81 5.39
CA ASN A 140 -7.84 -9.11 5.77
C ASN A 140 -8.60 -9.05 7.10
N GLU A 141 -8.08 -8.34 8.10
CA GLU A 141 -8.78 -8.10 9.37
C GLU A 141 -10.13 -7.39 9.14
N PHE A 142 -10.13 -6.35 8.30
CA PHE A 142 -11.35 -5.64 7.91
C PHE A 142 -12.34 -6.55 7.15
N ASN A 143 -11.88 -7.21 6.08
CA ASN A 143 -12.70 -8.09 5.25
C ASN A 143 -13.32 -9.23 6.07
N SER A 144 -12.56 -9.81 7.00
CA SER A 144 -13.05 -10.84 7.92
C SER A 144 -14.06 -10.28 8.93
N SER A 145 -13.87 -9.04 9.39
CA SER A 145 -14.78 -8.41 10.34
C SER A 145 -16.18 -8.15 9.77
N ILE A 146 -16.29 -7.91 8.47
CA ILE A 146 -17.56 -7.61 7.78
C ILE A 146 -18.24 -8.85 7.18
N SER A 147 -17.62 -10.03 7.22
CA SER A 147 -18.17 -11.24 6.60
C SER A 147 -19.15 -12.00 7.50
N GLY A 148 -18.98 -11.94 8.83
CA GLY A 148 -19.81 -12.68 9.80
C GLY A 148 -21.01 -11.90 10.36
N PHE A 149 -22.06 -12.61 10.82
CA PHE A 149 -23.18 -12.01 11.54
C PHE A 149 -22.79 -11.63 12.99
N PRO A 150 -23.24 -10.51 13.56
CA PRO A 150 -24.14 -9.48 12.98
C PRO A 150 -23.45 -8.42 12.12
N SER A 151 -22.12 -8.43 12.04
CA SER A 151 -21.33 -7.41 11.34
C SER A 151 -21.65 -7.27 9.86
N SER A 152 -21.96 -8.36 9.15
CA SER A 152 -22.31 -8.32 7.72
C SER A 152 -23.58 -7.52 7.44
N ALA A 153 -24.60 -7.60 8.31
CA ALA A 153 -25.81 -6.81 8.19
C ALA A 153 -25.54 -5.31 8.42
N ILE A 154 -24.73 -5.00 9.44
CA ILE A 154 -24.34 -3.61 9.75
C ILE A 154 -23.46 -3.04 8.64
N ALA A 155 -22.52 -3.82 8.11
CA ALA A 155 -21.70 -3.45 6.95
C ALA A 155 -22.56 -3.12 5.73
N ALA A 156 -23.59 -3.94 5.45
CA ALA A 156 -24.53 -3.70 4.36
C ALA A 156 -25.31 -2.38 4.54
N ILE A 157 -25.78 -2.08 5.76
CA ILE A 157 -26.45 -0.81 6.08
C ILE A 157 -25.51 0.39 5.81
N HIS A 158 -24.23 0.25 6.15
CA HIS A 158 -23.21 1.29 5.95
C HIS A 158 -22.53 1.24 4.56
N LYS A 159 -23.02 0.41 3.63
CA LYS A 159 -22.45 0.22 2.28
C LYS A 159 -20.94 -0.10 2.29
N LYS A 160 -20.48 -0.83 3.30
CA LYS A 160 -19.10 -1.30 3.40
C LYS A 160 -18.96 -2.61 2.63
N SER A 161 -17.95 -2.69 1.77
CA SER A 161 -17.63 -3.88 0.98
C SER A 161 -16.19 -4.32 1.21
N SER A 162 -15.92 -5.60 0.92
CA SER A 162 -14.57 -6.14 0.95
C SER A 162 -13.64 -5.35 0.04
N ARG A 163 -12.39 -5.19 0.46
CA ARG A 163 -11.35 -4.47 -0.27
C ARG A 163 -10.36 -5.44 -0.89
N ASN A 164 -9.80 -5.05 -2.04
CA ASN A 164 -8.78 -5.81 -2.72
C ASN A 164 -7.47 -5.79 -1.94
N LEU A 165 -6.79 -6.94 -1.90
CA LEU A 165 -5.42 -7.03 -1.39
C LEU A 165 -4.45 -6.43 -2.40
N PHE A 166 -3.27 -6.02 -1.90
CA PHE A 166 -2.12 -5.71 -2.71
C PHE A 166 -1.57 -7.02 -3.29
N GLY A 167 -1.78 -7.21 -4.59
CA GLY A 167 -1.53 -8.47 -5.29
C GLY A 167 -0.30 -8.43 -6.20
N TYR A 168 0.84 -7.92 -5.72
CA TYR A 168 2.09 -7.90 -6.47
C TYR A 168 3.13 -8.84 -5.86
N TYR A 169 3.79 -9.62 -6.70
CA TYR A 169 4.93 -10.45 -6.34
C TYR A 169 6.21 -9.69 -6.64
N PHE A 170 6.92 -9.29 -5.59
CA PHE A 170 8.21 -8.63 -5.72
C PHE A 170 9.20 -9.58 -6.39
N ARG A 171 9.74 -9.17 -7.54
CA ARG A 171 10.74 -9.95 -8.25
C ARG A 171 12.01 -10.05 -7.41
N ASN A 172 12.67 -11.21 -7.42
CA ASN A 172 14.02 -11.25 -6.86
C ASN A 172 14.95 -10.48 -7.80
N LEU A 173 15.78 -9.60 -7.23
CA LEU A 173 16.69 -8.71 -7.97
C LEU A 173 18.16 -9.09 -7.76
N ASP A 174 18.40 -10.29 -7.20
CA ASP A 174 19.72 -10.86 -6.92
C ASP A 174 20.35 -11.58 -8.15
N GLU A 175 19.76 -11.43 -9.34
CA GLU A 175 20.29 -11.93 -10.63
C GLU A 175 20.70 -10.75 -11.55
#